data_AF-A0A4V2HG07-F1
#
_entry.id   AF-A0A4V2HG07-F1
#
_cell.length_a   1.000
_cell.length_b   1.000
_cell.length_c   1.000
_cell.angle_alpha   90.00
_cell.angle_beta   90.00
_cell.angle_gamma   90.00
#
_symmetry.space_group_name_H-M   'P 1'
#
loop_
_entity.id
_entity.type
_entity.pdbx_description
1 polymer ?
#
loop_
_entity_poly.entity_id
_entity_poly.type
_entity_poly.pdbx_seq_one_letter_code
_entity_poly.pdbx_strand_id
1 'polypeptide(L)'
;MNENVSRLRQLLADASPRRQKKSPAQEQAQREYDYFAANEPVVATLDTSPRAKAVREIMRIAEWRNAHVALTMTLDRMDASSVSDLPDDKLATLLETMRQIELCAETGAGSPYAPPAT
;
A
#
# COMPACT_ATOMS: atom_id res chain seq x y z
N MET A 1 42.86 17.86 43.99
CA MET A 1 41.72 17.88 43.05
C MET A 1 41.99 17.10 41.75
N ASN A 2 43.21 17.11 41.19
CA ASN A 2 43.51 16.44 39.92
C ASN A 2 43.47 14.90 39.97
N GLU A 3 43.84 14.27 41.09
CA GLU A 3 43.87 12.80 41.24
C GLU A 3 42.48 12.14 41.16
N ASN A 4 41.45 12.82 41.69
CA ASN A 4 40.09 12.31 41.63
C ASN A 4 39.54 12.33 40.21
N VAL A 5 39.96 13.31 39.39
CA VAL A 5 39.55 13.43 37.98
C VAL A 5 40.22 12.37 37.11
N SER A 6 41.50 12.06 37.34
CA SER A 6 42.19 10.96 36.65
C SER A 6 41.62 9.60 37.01
N ARG A 7 41.27 9.37 38.29
CA ARG A 7 40.62 8.13 38.74
C ARG A 7 39.24 7.92 38.11
N LEU A 8 38.45 8.99 37.97
CA LEU A 8 37.16 8.97 37.28
C LEU A 8 37.30 8.66 35.78
N ARG A 9 38.32 9.21 35.11
CA ARG A 9 38.61 8.91 33.70
C ARG A 9 39.05 7.46 33.49
N GLN A 10 39.81 6.89 34.43
CA GLN A 10 40.17 5.47 34.40
C GLN A 10 38.96 4.56 34.58
N LEU A 11 38.10 4.86 35.56
CA LEU A 11 36.86 4.09 35.77
C LEU A 11 35.91 4.16 34.57
N LEU A 12 35.80 5.33 33.93
CA LEU A 12 35.03 5.47 32.70
C LEU A 12 35.64 4.70 31.53
N ALA A 13 36.96 4.66 31.42
CA ALA A 13 37.64 3.89 30.38
C ALA A 13 37.49 2.37 30.57
N ASP A 14 37.52 1.88 31.82
CA ASP A 14 37.34 0.46 32.14
C ASP A 14 35.88 0.00 32.07
N ALA A 15 34.93 0.88 32.41
CA ALA A 15 33.50 0.60 32.30
C ALA A 15 32.96 0.74 30.87
N SER A 16 33.70 1.37 29.97
CA SER A 16 33.31 1.50 28.57
C SER A 16 33.48 0.14 27.88
N PRO A 17 32.42 -0.48 27.35
CA PRO A 17 32.55 -1.71 26.59
C PRO A 17 33.53 -1.47 25.44
N ARG A 18 34.66 -2.18 25.46
CA ARG A 18 35.67 -2.07 24.41
C ARG A 18 34.97 -2.36 23.08
N ARG A 19 34.89 -1.34 22.24
CA ARG A 19 34.36 -1.44 20.88
C ARG A 19 35.25 -2.43 20.13
N GLN A 20 34.85 -3.70 20.10
CA GLN A 20 35.57 -4.71 19.34
C GLN A 20 35.58 -4.25 17.89
N LYS A 21 36.79 -4.13 17.31
CA LYS A 21 36.90 -3.88 15.87
C LYS A 21 36.24 -5.07 15.18
N LYS A 22 35.21 -4.79 14.38
CA LYS A 22 34.54 -5.81 13.57
C LYS A 22 35.61 -6.47 12.70
N SER A 23 35.57 -7.80 12.59
CA SER A 23 36.44 -8.49 11.67
C SER A 23 36.05 -8.14 10.22
N PRO A 24 36.97 -8.28 9.24
CA PRO A 24 36.64 -8.04 7.83
C PRO A 24 35.43 -8.86 7.35
N ALA A 25 35.28 -10.09 7.85
CA ALA A 25 34.14 -10.95 7.56
C ALA A 25 32.83 -10.42 8.16
N GLN A 26 32.87 -9.85 9.36
CA GLN A 26 31.69 -9.21 9.97
C GLN A 26 31.29 -7.93 9.24
N GLU A 27 32.26 -7.18 8.71
CA GLU A 27 31.97 -6.00 7.88
C GLU A 27 31.35 -6.39 6.53
N GLN A 28 31.84 -7.47 5.90
CA GLN A 28 31.23 -8.00 4.68
C GLN A 28 29.81 -8.50 4.94
N ALA A 29 29.60 -9.32 5.98
CA ALA A 29 28.27 -9.80 6.35
C ALA A 29 27.30 -8.64 6.70
N GLN A 30 27.80 -7.58 7.34
CA GLN A 30 27.01 -6.37 7.60
C GLN A 30 26.61 -5.68 6.29
N ARG A 31 27.55 -5.50 5.35
CA ARG A 31 27.25 -4.88 4.05
C ARG A 31 26.24 -5.70 3.26
N GLU A 32 26.38 -7.02 3.24
CA GLU A 32 25.44 -7.92 2.57
C GLU A 32 24.05 -7.84 3.20
N TYR A 33 23.98 -7.81 4.54
CA TYR A 33 22.72 -7.61 5.25
C TYR A 33 22.08 -6.25 4.94
N ASP A 34 22.86 -5.16 4.97
CA ASP A 34 22.37 -3.81 4.68
C ASP A 34 21.87 -3.72 3.21
N TYR A 35 22.56 -4.39 2.27
CA TYR A 35 22.10 -4.54 0.89
C TYR A 35 20.82 -5.35 0.79
N PHE A 36 20.69 -6.45 1.52
CA PHE A 36 19.46 -7.24 1.55
C PHE A 36 18.30 -6.42 2.11
N ALA A 37 18.47 -5.78 3.27
CA ALA A 37 17.45 -4.98 3.92
C ALA A 37 17.03 -3.76 3.07
N ALA A 38 17.96 -3.15 2.33
CA ALA A 38 17.66 -2.05 1.42
C ALA A 38 16.90 -2.50 0.16
N ASN A 39 17.07 -3.76 -0.26
CA ASN A 39 16.37 -4.35 -1.40
C ASN A 39 15.16 -5.20 -0.99
N GLU A 40 14.93 -5.39 0.30
CA GLU A 40 13.71 -5.99 0.81
C GLU A 40 12.56 -5.06 0.40
N PRO A 41 11.61 -5.54 -0.41
CA PRO A 41 10.55 -4.67 -0.89
C PRO A 41 9.76 -4.15 0.31
N VAL A 42 9.93 -2.87 0.62
CA VAL A 42 9.15 -2.09 1.60
C VAL A 42 7.65 -2.00 1.21
N VAL A 43 7.25 -2.73 0.18
CA VAL A 43 5.87 -2.85 -0.24
C VAL A 43 5.18 -3.71 0.81
N ALA A 44 4.47 -3.05 1.73
CA ALA A 44 3.47 -3.69 2.57
C ALA A 44 2.72 -4.72 1.70
N THR A 45 2.73 -5.98 2.12
CA THR A 45 2.19 -7.09 1.34
C THR A 45 0.80 -6.73 0.87
N LEU A 46 0.70 -6.43 -0.43
CA LEU A 46 -0.52 -5.93 -1.04
C LEU A 46 -1.59 -7.00 -0.87
N ASP A 47 -2.72 -6.68 -0.25
CA ASP A 47 -3.78 -7.67 -0.05
C ASP A 47 -4.19 -8.25 -1.42
N THR A 48 -3.92 -9.55 -1.58
CA THR A 48 -4.14 -10.29 -2.82
C THR A 48 -5.46 -11.04 -2.83
N SER A 49 -6.27 -10.88 -1.78
CA SER A 49 -7.61 -11.46 -1.71
C SER A 49 -8.44 -11.06 -2.94
N PRO A 50 -9.34 -11.94 -3.42
CA PRO A 50 -10.22 -11.63 -4.55
C PRO A 50 -11.01 -10.33 -4.32
N ARG A 51 -11.46 -10.11 -3.08
CA ARG A 51 -12.16 -8.90 -2.66
C ARG A 51 -11.28 -7.66 -2.81
N ALA A 52 -10.07 -7.64 -2.26
CA ALA A 52 -9.17 -6.50 -2.37
C ALA A 52 -8.76 -6.19 -3.82
N LYS A 53 -8.66 -7.21 -4.67
CA LYS A 53 -8.46 -7.03 -6.11
C LYS A 53 -9.67 -6.37 -6.77
N ALA A 54 -10.88 -6.85 -6.48
CA ALA A 54 -12.12 -6.28 -7.02
C ALA A 54 -12.33 -4.82 -6.61
N VAL A 55 -12.12 -4.49 -5.33
CA VAL A 55 -12.23 -3.10 -4.83
C VAL A 55 -11.25 -2.19 -5.55
N ARG A 56 -9.98 -2.60 -5.68
CA ARG A 56 -8.97 -1.80 -6.39
C ARG A 56 -9.31 -1.62 -7.86
N GLU A 57 -9.84 -2.64 -8.50
CA GLU A 57 -10.25 -2.56 -9.90
C GLU A 57 -11.44 -1.61 -10.09
N ILE A 58 -12.45 -1.66 -9.20
CA ILE A 58 -13.57 -0.71 -9.18
C ILE A 58 -13.06 0.73 -9.07
N MET A 59 -12.16 0.98 -8.10
CA MET A 59 -11.60 2.32 -7.88
C MET A 59 -10.75 2.78 -9.07
N ARG A 60 -9.96 1.88 -9.68
CA ARG A 60 -9.18 2.16 -10.89
C ARG A 60 -10.09 2.62 -12.03
N ILE A 61 -11.16 1.87 -12.31
CA ILE A 61 -12.09 2.21 -13.40
C ILE A 61 -12.81 3.52 -13.11
N ALA A 62 -13.29 3.71 -11.87
CA ALA A 62 -13.99 4.93 -11.47
C ALA A 62 -13.11 6.18 -11.70
N GLU A 63 -11.83 6.11 -11.34
CA GLU A 63 -10.88 7.19 -11.54
C GLU A 63 -10.53 7.39 -13.02
N TRP A 64 -10.09 6.34 -13.72
CA TRP A 64 -9.62 6.46 -15.11
C TRP A 64 -10.71 6.83 -16.11
N ARG A 65 -11.95 6.43 -15.85
CA ARG A 65 -13.10 6.71 -16.72
C ARG A 65 -13.97 7.85 -16.21
N ASN A 66 -13.55 8.54 -15.14
CA ASN A 66 -14.33 9.58 -14.47
C ASN A 66 -15.77 9.13 -14.15
N ALA A 67 -15.92 7.87 -13.73
CA ALA A 67 -17.19 7.19 -13.53
C ALA A 67 -17.66 7.22 -12.06
N HIS A 68 -17.11 8.14 -11.26
CA HIS A 68 -17.46 8.30 -9.84
C HIS A 68 -18.96 8.53 -9.61
N VAL A 69 -19.62 9.28 -10.49
CA VAL A 69 -21.09 9.49 -10.40
C VAL A 69 -21.85 8.18 -10.55
N ALA A 70 -21.47 7.34 -11.51
CA ALA A 70 -22.10 6.04 -11.73
C ALA A 70 -21.86 5.08 -10.56
N LEU A 71 -20.64 5.12 -9.98
CA LEU A 71 -20.31 4.38 -8.77
C LEU A 71 -21.20 4.79 -7.60
N THR A 72 -21.33 6.10 -7.32
CA THR A 72 -22.21 6.61 -6.25
C THR A 72 -23.66 6.22 -6.48
N MET A 73 -24.21 6.42 -7.68
CA MET A 73 -25.59 6.03 -7.99
C MET A 73 -25.82 4.53 -7.82
N THR A 74 -24.83 3.69 -8.12
CA THR A 74 -24.96 2.24 -7.96
C THR A 74 -24.89 1.83 -6.50
N LEU A 75 -24.03 2.48 -5.70
CA LEU A 75 -23.98 2.29 -4.24
C LEU A 75 -25.29 2.71 -3.57
N ASP A 76 -25.87 3.85 -3.97
CA ASP A 76 -27.17 4.32 -3.48
C ASP A 76 -28.29 3.30 -3.78
N ARG A 77 -28.32 2.73 -5.00
CA ARG A 77 -29.28 1.68 -5.36
C ARG A 77 -29.08 0.38 -4.58
N MET A 78 -27.85 0.10 -4.15
CA MET A 78 -27.50 -1.09 -3.38
C MET A 78 -27.66 -0.91 -1.86
N ASP A 79 -28.04 0.30 -1.43
CA ASP A 79 -28.14 0.74 -0.02
C ASP A 79 -26.81 0.54 0.73
N ALA A 80 -25.71 1.02 0.15
CA ALA A 80 -24.37 0.89 0.71
C ALA A 80 -23.65 2.25 0.78
N SER A 81 -23.05 2.56 1.93
CA SER A 81 -22.25 3.77 2.12
C SER A 81 -20.89 3.73 1.41
N SER A 82 -20.32 2.53 1.25
CA SER A 82 -19.03 2.36 0.62
C SER A 82 -18.91 1.00 -0.07
N VAL A 83 -17.94 0.88 -0.98
CA VAL A 83 -17.61 -0.40 -1.64
C VAL A 83 -17.18 -1.46 -0.62
N SER A 84 -16.54 -1.04 0.47
CA SER A 84 -16.09 -1.95 1.53
C SER A 84 -17.23 -2.55 2.35
N ASP A 85 -18.41 -1.93 2.34
CA ASP A 85 -19.60 -2.41 3.06
C ASP A 85 -20.40 -3.43 2.25
N LEU A 86 -20.12 -3.57 0.95
CA LEU A 86 -20.85 -4.49 0.09
C LEU A 86 -20.49 -5.95 0.39
N PRO A 87 -21.48 -6.85 0.48
CA PRO A 87 -21.22 -8.28 0.45
C PRO A 87 -20.61 -8.70 -0.90
N ASP A 88 -19.92 -9.85 -0.92
CA ASP A 88 -19.09 -10.25 -2.07
C ASP A 88 -19.90 -10.45 -3.37
N ASP A 89 -21.18 -10.83 -3.27
CA ASP A 89 -22.11 -10.96 -4.40
C ASP A 89 -22.47 -9.60 -5.03
N LYS A 90 -22.78 -8.60 -4.19
CA LYS A 90 -23.03 -7.23 -4.66
C LYS A 90 -21.76 -6.57 -5.17
N LEU A 91 -20.61 -6.87 -4.55
CA LEU A 91 -19.31 -6.39 -5.01
C LEU A 91 -18.99 -6.91 -6.43
N ALA A 92 -19.24 -8.20 -6.70
CA ALA A 92 -19.05 -8.77 -8.03
C ALA A 92 -19.99 -8.11 -9.06
N THR A 93 -21.23 -7.83 -8.69
CA THR A 93 -22.20 -7.12 -9.54
C THR A 93 -21.75 -5.69 -9.85
N LEU A 94 -21.25 -4.97 -8.84
CA LEU A 94 -20.71 -3.63 -9.02
C LEU A 94 -19.46 -3.64 -9.93
N LEU A 95 -18.56 -4.62 -9.74
CA LEU A 95 -17.37 -4.77 -10.59
C LEU A 95 -17.76 -4.98 -12.06
N GLU A 96 -18.75 -5.82 -12.34
CA GLU A 96 -19.23 -6.06 -13.70
C GLU A 96 -19.83 -4.80 -14.32
N THR A 97 -20.60 -4.04 -13.53
CA THR A 97 -21.15 -2.75 -13.95
C THR A 97 -20.04 -1.76 -14.33
N MET A 98 -18.98 -1.68 -13.52
CA MET A 98 -17.83 -0.81 -13.79
C MET A 98 -17.07 -1.26 -15.06
N ARG A 99 -16.89 -2.56 -15.26
CA ARG A 99 -16.28 -3.10 -16.50
C ARG A 99 -17.10 -2.79 -17.73
N GLN A 100 -18.42 -2.82 -17.64
CA GLN A 100 -19.29 -2.41 -18.74
C GLN A 100 -19.10 -0.93 -19.08
N ILE A 101 -18.95 -0.06 -18.08
CA ILE A 101 -18.63 1.36 -18.30
C ILE A 101 -17.26 1.51 -18.98
N GLU A 102 -16.25 0.77 -18.53
CA GLU A 102 -14.92 0.76 -19.16
C GLU A 102 -15.00 0.32 -20.63
N LEU A 103 -15.73 -0.75 -20.93
CA LEU A 103 -15.94 -1.24 -22.29
C LEU A 103 -16.69 -0.22 -23.16
N CYS A 104 -17.73 0.43 -22.63
CA CYS A 104 -18.43 1.49 -23.36
C CYS A 104 -17.49 2.65 -23.70
N ALA A 105 -16.65 3.06 -22.76
CA ALA A 105 -15.66 4.11 -22.98
C ALA A 105 -14.60 3.71 -24.03
N GLU A 106 -14.22 2.44 -24.11
CA GLU A 106 -13.26 1.92 -25.10
C GLU A 106 -13.86 1.79 -26.50
N THR A 107 -15.12 1.38 -26.59
CA THR A 107 -15.82 1.13 -27.86
C THR A 107 -16.49 2.37 -28.43
N GLY A 108 -16.50 3.48 -27.70
CA GLY A 108 -17.23 4.70 -28.07
C GLY A 108 -18.75 4.55 -27.96
N ALA A 109 -19.23 3.48 -27.31
CA ALA A 109 -20.64 3.34 -26.98
C ALA A 109 -21.02 4.31 -25.86
N GLY A 110 -22.21 4.91 -25.95
CA GLY A 110 -22.71 5.79 -24.89
C GLY A 110 -22.73 5.07 -23.55
N SER A 111 -22.33 5.77 -22.48
CA SER A 111 -22.42 5.23 -21.12
C SER A 111 -23.88 4.87 -20.81
N PRO A 112 -24.17 3.69 -20.21
CA PRO A 112 -25.53 3.31 -19.85
C PRO A 112 -26.18 4.26 -18.82
N TYR A 113 -25.37 5.10 -18.19
CA TYR A 113 -25.80 6.11 -17.22
C TYR A 113 -25.75 7.54 -17.76
N ALA A 114 -25.37 7.74 -19.03
CA ALA A 114 -25.47 9.05 -19.64
C ALA A 114 -26.95 9.39 -19.89
N PRO A 115 -27.38 10.63 -19.63
CA PRO A 115 -28.71 11.07 -20.05
C PRO A 115 -28.84 10.93 -21.58
N PRO A 116 -30.04 10.67 -22.11
CA PRO A 116 -30.24 10.63 -23.55
C PRO A 116 -29.80 11.97 -24.15
N ALA A 117 -29.06 11.92 -25.25
CA ALA A 117 -28.65 13.12 -25.97
C ALA A 117 -29.91 13.84 -26.46
N THR A 118 -30.24 14.98 -25.83
CA THR A 118 -31.25 15.93 -26.26
C THR A 118 -30.69 16.90 -27.30
#